data_AF-A0A101U326-F1
#
_entry.id   AF-A0A101U326-F1
#
_cell.length_a   1.000
_cell.length_b   1.000
_cell.length_c   1.000
_cell.angle_alpha   90.00
_cell.angle_beta   90.00
_cell.angle_gamma   90.00
#
_symmetry.space_group_name_H-M   'P 1'
#
loop_
_entity.id
_entity.type
_entity.pdbx_description
1 polymer ?
#
loop_
_entity_poly.entity_id
_entity_poly.type
_entity_poly.pdbx_seq_one_letter_code
_entity_poly.pdbx_strand_id
1 'polypeptide(L)'
;MHGNGLSDDELRMLAYAGSSLSISPDDGLKTGFGSPMTGRAPAVGLRPTLSIDDGPSGGGDMFSTMRTAFAVQRGLRSRDLLEFATERARAASRPARTPTSSCCAEWACRG
;
A
#
# COMPACT_ATOMS: atom_id res chain seq x y z
N MET A 1 17.98 6.84 -8.16
CA MET A 1 17.49 5.97 -7.07
C MET A 1 16.02 6.31 -6.82
N HIS A 2 15.19 5.32 -6.52
CA HIS A 2 13.74 5.36 -6.32
C HIS A 2 12.87 5.79 -7.52
N GLY A 3 12.96 7.05 -7.95
CA GLY A 3 12.23 7.58 -9.12
C GLY A 3 10.77 7.95 -8.90
N ASN A 4 10.29 7.99 -7.64
CA ASN A 4 8.87 8.13 -7.33
C ASN A 4 8.25 9.49 -7.71
N GLY A 5 9.08 10.54 -7.81
CA GLY A 5 8.63 11.87 -8.26
C GLY A 5 8.60 12.04 -9.77
N LEU A 6 9.11 11.06 -10.54
CA LEU A 6 9.21 11.18 -12.00
C LEU A 6 7.85 10.98 -12.65
N SER A 7 7.56 11.83 -13.63
CA SER A 7 6.48 11.67 -14.59
C SER A 7 6.75 10.49 -15.52
N ASP A 8 5.71 10.02 -16.22
CA ASP A 8 5.88 8.92 -17.19
C ASP A 8 6.81 9.31 -18.34
N ASP A 9 6.84 10.59 -18.73
CA ASP A 9 7.75 11.08 -19.77
C ASP A 9 9.21 11.06 -19.32
N GLU A 10 9.50 11.47 -18.09
CA GLU A 10 10.85 11.37 -17.53
C GLU A 10 11.31 9.91 -17.39
N LEU A 11 10.39 8.99 -17.06
CA LEU A 11 10.69 7.56 -17.04
C LEU A 11 10.99 7.01 -18.44
N ARG A 12 10.28 7.49 -19.47
CA ARG A 12 10.58 7.16 -20.87
C ARG A 12 11.93 7.71 -21.30
N MET A 13 12.30 8.91 -20.85
CA MET A 13 13.63 9.49 -21.09
C MET A 13 14.72 8.63 -20.44
N LEU A 14 14.52 8.14 -19.21
CA LEU A 14 15.45 7.21 -18.56
C LEU A 14 15.58 5.89 -19.34
N ALA A 15 14.45 5.34 -19.82
CA ALA A 15 14.45 4.11 -20.61
C ALA A 15 15.22 4.31 -21.93
N TYR A 16 14.97 5.41 -22.63
CA TYR A 16 15.67 5.78 -23.85
C TYR A 16 17.18 5.95 -23.64
N ALA A 17 17.58 6.54 -22.51
CA ALA A 17 18.97 6.70 -22.14
C ALA A 17 19.66 5.40 -21.69
N GLY A 18 18.96 4.27 -21.66
CA GLY A 18 19.50 2.99 -21.18
C GLY A 18 19.80 2.98 -19.67
N SER A 19 19.16 3.87 -18.92
CA SER A 19 19.34 3.97 -17.47
C SER A 19 18.58 2.87 -16.73
N SER A 20 18.94 2.63 -15.47
CA SER A 20 18.23 1.74 -14.56
C SER A 20 17.77 2.47 -13.30
N LEU A 21 16.79 1.88 -12.60
CA LEU A 21 16.32 2.36 -11.30
C LEU A 21 16.59 1.29 -10.25
N SER A 22 17.06 1.72 -9.08
CA SER A 22 17.07 0.91 -7.87
C SER A 22 15.92 1.38 -6.98
N ILE A 23 14.99 0.49 -6.67
CA ILE A 23 13.77 0.78 -5.94
C ILE A 23 13.88 0.19 -4.53
N SER A 24 13.60 1.01 -3.52
CA SER A 24 13.50 0.61 -2.12
C SER A 24 12.05 0.68 -1.62
N PRO A 25 11.24 -0.38 -1.77
CA PRO A 25 9.81 -0.35 -1.50
C PRO A 25 9.48 0.04 -0.06
N ASP A 26 10.22 -0.51 0.89
CA ASP A 26 10.01 -0.30 2.32
C ASP A 26 10.29 1.15 2.74
N ASP A 27 11.45 1.70 2.36
CA ASP A 27 11.81 3.07 2.68
C ASP A 27 10.79 4.05 2.10
N GLY A 28 10.51 3.94 0.79
CA GLY A 28 9.61 4.86 0.09
C GLY A 28 8.23 5.01 0.71
N LEU A 29 7.69 3.91 1.25
CA LEU A 29 6.41 3.91 1.95
C LEU A 29 6.50 4.49 3.36
N LYS A 30 7.60 4.24 4.08
CA LYS A 30 7.81 4.70 5.46
C LYS A 30 8.14 6.19 5.53
N THR A 31 8.94 6.67 4.58
CA THR A 31 9.42 8.07 4.51
C THR A 31 8.46 8.98 3.75
N GLY A 32 7.50 8.41 3.02
CA GLY A 32 6.45 9.17 2.33
C GLY A 32 6.81 9.61 0.91
N PHE A 33 7.83 9.00 0.28
CA PHE A 33 8.13 9.20 -1.15
C PHE A 33 7.03 8.69 -2.09
N GLY A 34 6.04 7.98 -1.56
CA GLY A 34 4.86 7.53 -2.31
C GLY A 34 5.00 6.10 -2.81
N SER A 35 4.13 5.73 -3.76
CA SER A 35 4.09 4.35 -4.25
C SER A 35 5.37 3.99 -5.01
N PRO A 36 6.02 2.86 -4.66
CA PRO A 36 7.18 2.34 -5.37
C PRO A 36 6.96 2.22 -6.88
N MET A 37 8.01 2.50 -7.65
CA MET A 37 7.97 2.47 -9.11
C MET A 37 7.93 1.06 -9.73
N THR A 38 7.65 0.02 -8.92
CA THR A 38 7.63 -1.40 -9.30
C THR A 38 6.58 -1.72 -10.37
N GLY A 39 5.56 -0.88 -10.54
CA GLY A 39 4.59 -0.96 -11.63
C GLY A 39 4.91 -0.06 -12.82
N ARG A 40 5.17 1.22 -12.55
CA ARG A 40 5.34 2.25 -13.59
C ARG A 40 6.63 2.08 -14.39
N ALA A 41 7.74 1.72 -13.74
CA ALA A 41 9.03 1.61 -14.43
C ALA A 41 9.05 0.48 -15.47
N PRO A 42 8.65 -0.77 -15.16
CA PRO A 42 8.56 -1.83 -16.16
C PRO A 42 7.59 -1.51 -17.31
N ALA A 43 6.52 -0.76 -17.04
CA ALA A 43 5.53 -0.38 -18.04
C ALA A 43 6.10 0.52 -19.16
N VAL A 44 7.21 1.23 -18.91
CA VAL A 44 7.92 2.03 -19.92
C VAL A 44 9.20 1.35 -20.43
N GLY A 45 9.43 0.08 -20.11
CA GLY A 45 10.58 -0.70 -20.58
C GLY A 45 11.84 -0.62 -19.71
N LEU A 46 11.79 0.05 -18.56
CA LEU A 46 12.91 0.02 -17.60
C LEU A 46 13.01 -1.37 -16.94
N ARG A 47 14.24 -1.76 -16.59
CA ARG A 47 14.53 -2.96 -15.80
C ARG A 47 15.04 -2.57 -14.42
N PRO A 48 14.13 -2.24 -13.48
CA PRO A 48 14.54 -1.83 -12.14
C PRO A 48 15.09 -3.00 -11.33
N THR A 49 15.98 -2.69 -10.38
CA THR A 49 16.41 -3.58 -9.29
C THR A 49 15.70 -3.24 -7.99
N LEU A 50 15.74 -4.16 -7.03
CA LEU A 50 15.27 -3.93 -5.67
C LEU A 50 16.45 -3.69 -4.73
N SER A 51 16.24 -2.82 -3.74
CA SER A 51 17.21 -2.45 -2.70
C SER A 51 16.51 -2.34 -1.34
N ILE A 52 17.29 -2.48 -0.27
CA ILE A 52 16.85 -2.27 1.11
C ILE A 52 16.86 -0.77 1.48
N ASP A 53 17.60 0.04 0.72
CA ASP A 53 18.03 1.41 1.07
C ASP A 53 18.99 1.42 2.27
N ASP A 54 18.43 1.44 3.47
CA ASP A 54 19.16 1.43 4.73
C ASP A 54 18.69 0.27 5.61
N GLY A 55 19.65 -0.41 6.23
CA GLY A 55 19.38 -1.54 7.12
C GLY A 55 18.43 -1.24 8.28
N PRO A 56 18.55 -0.06 8.96
CA PRO A 56 17.65 0.30 10.06
C PRO A 56 16.17 0.38 9.67
N SER A 57 15.84 1.00 8.54
CA SER A 57 14.45 1.15 8.10
C SER A 57 13.93 -0.12 7.42
N GLY A 58 14.76 -0.79 6.61
CA GLY A 58 14.37 -1.92 5.76
C GLY A 58 14.50 -3.31 6.40
N GLY A 59 15.16 -3.42 7.56
CA GLY A 59 15.29 -4.68 8.30
C GLY A 59 16.31 -5.67 7.74
N GLY A 60 17.13 -5.28 6.76
CA GLY A 60 18.26 -6.07 6.25
C GLY A 60 17.89 -7.34 5.47
N ASP A 61 16.61 -7.60 5.21
CA ASP A 61 16.12 -8.81 4.54
C ASP A 61 15.45 -8.50 3.18
N MET A 62 16.00 -9.08 2.12
CA MET A 62 15.45 -8.93 0.77
C MET A 62 14.10 -9.63 0.60
N PHE A 63 13.78 -10.68 1.36
CA PHE A 63 12.47 -11.32 1.24
C PHE A 63 11.35 -10.40 1.75
N SER A 64 11.60 -9.67 2.82
CA SER A 64 10.71 -8.61 3.32
C SER A 64 10.53 -7.52 2.27
N THR A 65 11.63 -7.06 1.68
CA THR A 65 11.63 -6.08 0.58
C THR A 65 10.77 -6.53 -0.61
N MET A 66 10.92 -7.79 -1.03
CA MET A 66 10.14 -8.38 -2.12
C MET A 66 8.65 -8.53 -1.76
N ARG A 67 8.33 -8.92 -0.52
CA ARG A 67 6.94 -9.00 -0.04
C ARG A 67 6.27 -7.63 -0.07
N THR A 68 6.96 -6.59 0.36
CA THR A 68 6.45 -5.21 0.33
C THR A 68 6.17 -4.77 -1.11
N ALA A 69 7.12 -4.95 -2.04
CA ALA A 69 6.92 -4.67 -3.46
C ALA A 69 5.68 -5.39 -4.03
N PHE A 70 5.55 -6.68 -3.74
CA PHE A 70 4.42 -7.48 -4.20
C PHE A 70 3.07 -7.02 -3.62
N ALA A 71 3.02 -6.73 -2.31
CA ALA A 71 1.80 -6.31 -1.63
C ALA A 71 1.27 -4.97 -2.17
N VAL A 72 2.17 -4.00 -2.39
CA VAL A 72 1.82 -2.71 -3.01
C VAL A 72 1.26 -2.92 -4.42
N GLN A 73 1.91 -3.76 -5.23
CA GLN A 73 1.48 -4.02 -6.59
C GLN A 73 0.07 -4.66 -6.65
N ARG A 74 -0.28 -5.43 -5.62
CA ARG A 74 -1.61 -6.05 -5.46
C ARG A 74 -2.67 -5.10 -4.90
N GLY A 75 -2.34 -3.83 -4.64
CA GLY A 75 -3.29 -2.81 -4.25
C GLY A 75 -3.54 -2.70 -2.74
N LEU A 76 -2.73 -3.35 -1.90
CA LEU A 76 -2.77 -3.08 -0.46
C LEU A 76 -2.06 -1.76 -0.19
N ARG A 77 -2.78 -0.65 -0.38
CA ARG A 77 -2.27 0.65 0.06
C ARG A 77 -2.50 0.75 1.56
N SER A 78 -1.48 1.21 2.29
CA SER A 78 -1.57 1.40 3.74
C SER A 78 -2.76 2.30 4.11
N ARG A 79 -3.15 3.23 3.24
CA ARG A 79 -4.34 4.08 3.41
C ARG A 79 -5.65 3.28 3.34
N ASP A 80 -5.78 2.38 2.37
CA ASP A 80 -6.97 1.56 2.18
C ASP A 80 -7.13 0.57 3.37
N LEU A 81 -6.01 0.04 3.88
CA LEU A 81 -5.98 -0.76 5.11
C LEU A 81 -6.32 0.06 6.36
N LEU A 82 -5.79 1.28 6.48
CA LEU A 82 -6.09 2.16 7.60
C LEU A 82 -7.56 2.55 7.61
N GLU A 83 -8.15 2.88 6.46
CA GLU A 83 -9.57 3.18 6.32
C GLU A 83 -10.41 1.98 6.74
N PHE A 84 -10.15 0.79 6.18
CA PHE A 84 -10.84 -0.44 6.57
C PHE A 84 -10.75 -0.74 8.08
N ALA A 85 -9.54 -0.64 8.65
CA ALA A 85 -9.30 -0.92 10.06
C ALA A 85 -9.98 0.12 10.97
N THR A 86 -9.96 1.39 10.58
CA THR A 86 -10.60 2.48 11.35
C THR A 86 -12.11 2.48 11.22
N GLU A 87 -12.68 2.15 10.06
CA GLU A 87 -14.12 1.93 9.89
C GLU A 87 -14.62 0.78 10.75
N ARG A 88 -13.89 -0.34 10.81
CA ARG A 88 -14.23 -1.45 11.71
C ARG A 88 -14.12 -1.07 13.18
N ALA A 89 -13.09 -0.34 13.57
CA ALA A 89 -12.95 0.18 14.93
C ALA A 89 -14.11 1.13 15.30
N ARG A 90 -14.55 1.99 14.37
CA ARG A 90 -15.71 2.87 14.54
C ARG A 90 -17.03 2.11 14.63
N ALA A 91 -17.21 1.06 13.82
CA ALA A 91 -18.40 0.22 13.88
C ALA A 91 -18.48 -0.54 15.22
N ALA A 92 -17.35 -1.03 15.72
CA ALA A 92 -17.25 -1.70 17.02
C ALA A 92 -17.45 -0.75 18.21
N SER A 93 -17.13 0.53 18.07
CA SER A 93 -17.29 1.55 19.12
C SER A 93 -18.65 2.24 19.12
N ARG A 94 -19.57 1.91 18.20
CA ARG A 94 -20.95 2.39 18.28
C ARG A 94 -21.62 1.77 19.50
N PRO A 95 -22.21 2.56 20.42
CA PRO A 95 -22.97 1.99 21.52
C PRO A 95 -24.09 1.13 20.94
N ALA A 96 -24.23 -0.10 21.45
CA ALA A 96 -25.34 -0.95 21.09
C ALA A 96 -26.63 -0.14 21.27
N ARG A 97 -27.36 0.10 20.17
CA ARG A 97 -28.69 0.72 20.27
C ARG A 97 -29.49 -0.16 21.21
N THR A 98 -29.89 0.39 22.35
CA THR A 98 -30.84 -0.27 23.24
C THR A 98 -32.05 -0.63 22.39
N PRO A 99 -32.41 -1.91 22.25
CA PRO A 99 -33.61 -2.27 21.51
C PRO A 99 -34.77 -1.59 22.23
N THR A 100 -35.44 -0.68 21.52
CA THR A 100 -36.71 -0.13 22.01
C THR A 100 -37.72 -1.27 22.02
N SER A 101 -38.69 -1.22 22.93
CA SER A 101 -39.68 -2.28 23.18
C SER A 101 -40.43 -2.76 21.92
N SER A 102 -40.48 -1.97 20.85
CA SER A 102 -41.06 -2.40 19.57
C SER A 102 -40.26 -3.53 18.89
N CYS A 103 -38.93 -3.54 19.02
CA CYS A 103 -38.07 -4.54 18.36
C CYS A 103 -38.19 -5.93 19.02
N CYS A 104 -38.47 -6.00 20.33
CA CYS A 104 -38.76 -7.25 21.02
C CYS A 104 -40.08 -7.90 20.58
N ALA A 105 -41.07 -7.10 20.16
CA ALA A 105 -42.34 -7.64 19.66
C ALA A 105 -42.19 -8.26 18.26
N GLU A 106 -41.28 -7.73 17.43
CA GLU A 106 -41.14 -8.17 16.05
C GLU A 106 -40.38 -9.50 15.91
N TRP A 107 -39.41 -9.78 16.79
CA TRP A 107 -38.67 -11.06 16.81
C TRP A 107 -39.48 -12.21 17.44
N ALA A 108 -40.42 -11.91 18.36
CA ALA A 108 -41.27 -12.92 18.99
C ALA A 108 -42.42 -13.42 18.08
N CYS A 109 -42.74 -12.69 17.00
CA CYS A 109 -43.84 -13.05 16.08
C CYS A 109 -43.39 -13.71 14.77
N ARG A 110 -42.09 -13.86 14.51
CA ARG A 110 -41.57 -14.63 13.38
C ARG A 110 -40.79 -15.83 13.92
N GLY A 111 -41.55 -16.85 14.30
CA GLY A 111 -41.02 -18.21 14.45
C GLY A 111 -40.50 -18.75 13.12
#